data_AF-A0AAV9PM65-F1
#
_entry.id   AF-A0AAV9PM65-F1
#
_cell.length_a   1.000
_cell.length_b   1.000
_cell.length_c   1.000
_cell.angle_alpha   90.00
_cell.angle_beta   90.00
_cell.angle_gamma   90.00
#
_symmetry.space_group_name_H-M   'P 1'
#
loop_
_entity.id
_entity.type
_entity.pdbx_description
1 polymer ?
#
loop_
_entity_poly.entity_id
_entity_poly.type
_entity_poly.pdbx_seq_one_letter_code
_entity_poly.pdbx_strand_id
1 'polypeptide(L)'
;MPPPSQQRSSSQPQQPTIPTSIPDNRLGLDPDDVQTLRRLQQAAHAQARSPAGSQASSQGRLLLDPGSLQLLSRHFDLVMQAIAQRLDQLNQQTEIATQAQTDRAGNALRVADAEIARFRLMMQQIDQLEMEFEKIQRIRDIVRTWRARVEDMERRLG
;
A
#
# COMPACT_ATOMS: atom_id res chain seq x y z
N MET A 1 -43.05 -29.51 -26.59
CA MET A 1 -41.93 -28.55 -26.41
C MET A 1 -41.91 -28.12 -24.94
N PRO A 2 -40.94 -28.61 -24.14
CA PRO A 2 -40.79 -28.24 -22.74
C PRO A 2 -39.88 -27.00 -22.58
N PRO A 3 -40.05 -26.18 -21.54
CA PRO A 3 -39.07 -25.17 -21.15
C PRO A 3 -37.91 -25.82 -20.37
N PRO A 4 -36.66 -25.33 -20.49
CA PRO A 4 -35.53 -25.82 -19.71
C PRO A 4 -35.49 -25.17 -18.31
N SER A 5 -35.46 -26.02 -17.29
CA SER A 5 -35.22 -25.67 -15.89
C SER A 5 -33.77 -25.21 -15.69
N GLN A 6 -33.58 -23.93 -15.36
CA GLN A 6 -32.28 -23.37 -15.02
C GLN A 6 -31.82 -23.93 -13.65
N GLN A 7 -30.77 -24.75 -13.68
CA GLN A 7 -30.01 -25.14 -12.49
C GLN A 7 -29.27 -23.90 -11.95
N ARG A 8 -29.67 -23.44 -10.77
CA ARG A 8 -28.90 -22.45 -10.00
C ARG A 8 -27.69 -23.15 -9.40
N SER A 9 -26.52 -22.88 -9.95
CA SER A 9 -25.22 -23.24 -9.38
C SER A 9 -25.05 -22.52 -8.05
N SER A 10 -24.96 -23.27 -6.95
CA SER A 10 -24.54 -22.77 -5.64
C SER A 10 -23.07 -22.34 -5.73
N SER A 11 -22.84 -21.03 -5.74
CA SER A 11 -21.51 -20.43 -5.59
C SER A 11 -21.12 -20.48 -4.12
N GLN A 12 -20.41 -21.55 -3.74
CA GLN A 12 -19.72 -21.63 -2.46
C GLN A 12 -18.48 -20.72 -2.53
N PRO A 13 -18.32 -19.72 -1.64
CA PRO A 13 -17.09 -18.95 -1.59
C PRO A 13 -15.95 -19.86 -1.10
N GLN A 14 -15.01 -20.15 -1.99
CA GLN A 14 -13.74 -20.80 -1.67
C GLN A 14 -13.00 -19.94 -0.65
N GLN A 15 -12.98 -20.37 0.60
CA GLN A 15 -12.06 -19.86 1.60
C GLN A 15 -10.63 -20.09 1.11
N PRO A 16 -9.72 -19.10 1.23
CA PRO A 16 -8.32 -19.31 0.92
C PRO A 16 -7.79 -20.39 1.87
N THR A 17 -7.48 -21.56 1.33
CA THR A 17 -6.71 -22.57 2.04
C THR A 17 -5.33 -21.98 2.27
N ILE A 18 -5.12 -21.48 3.48
CA ILE A 18 -3.79 -21.12 3.96
C ILE A 18 -2.97 -22.41 3.82
N PRO A 19 -1.93 -22.47 2.97
CA PRO A 19 -1.10 -23.66 2.90
C PRO A 19 -0.53 -23.89 4.29
N THR A 20 -0.79 -25.06 4.87
CA THR A 20 -0.40 -25.46 6.23
C THR A 20 1.12 -25.59 6.40
N SER A 21 1.91 -25.27 5.37
CA SER A 21 3.37 -25.18 5.43
C SER A 21 3.86 -23.97 4.64
N ILE A 22 4.71 -23.17 5.28
CA ILE A 22 5.50 -22.14 4.60
C ILE A 22 6.60 -22.88 3.82
N PRO A 23 6.71 -22.68 2.50
CA PRO A 23 7.71 -23.38 1.70
C PRO A 23 9.12 -23.00 2.13
N ASP A 24 10.01 -23.98 2.23
CA ASP A 24 11.38 -23.89 2.78
C ASP A 24 12.18 -22.70 2.22
N ASN A 25 12.00 -22.41 0.92
CA ASN A 25 12.66 -21.32 0.21
C ASN A 25 12.20 -19.91 0.65
N ARG A 26 11.12 -19.79 1.43
CA ARG A 26 10.60 -18.51 1.96
C ARG A 26 11.02 -18.24 3.39
N LEU A 27 11.68 -19.19 4.06
CA LEU A 27 12.22 -19.01 5.41
C LEU A 27 13.47 -18.11 5.45
N GLY A 28 14.04 -17.74 4.29
CA GLY A 28 15.23 -16.89 4.24
C GLY A 28 16.50 -17.60 4.76
N LEU A 29 16.46 -18.93 4.79
CA LEU A 29 17.60 -19.79 5.11
C LEU A 29 18.58 -19.80 3.93
N ASP A 30 19.86 -19.97 4.23
CA ASP A 30 20.89 -20.17 3.21
C ASP A 30 20.57 -21.43 2.37
N PRO A 31 20.84 -21.43 1.05
CA PRO A 31 20.57 -22.58 0.19
C PRO A 31 21.12 -23.92 0.72
N ASP A 32 22.24 -23.93 1.44
CA ASP A 32 22.80 -25.15 2.04
C ASP A 32 21.98 -25.64 3.24
N ASP A 33 21.41 -24.72 4.01
CA ASP A 33 20.50 -25.03 5.12
C ASP A 33 19.15 -25.53 4.62
N VAL A 34 18.65 -25.00 3.51
CA VAL A 34 17.43 -25.51 2.85
C VAL A 34 17.62 -26.95 2.36
N GLN A 35 18.79 -27.28 1.81
CA GLN A 35 19.10 -28.66 1.42
C GLN A 35 19.21 -29.60 2.62
N THR A 36 19.84 -29.12 3.69
CA THR A 36 19.93 -29.85 4.96
C THR A 36 18.53 -30.11 5.52
N LEU A 37 17.67 -29.09 5.55
CA LEU A 37 16.27 -29.18 5.97
C LEU A 37 15.49 -30.22 5.14
N ARG A 38 15.61 -30.17 3.81
CA ARG A 38 14.93 -31.11 2.90
C ARG A 38 15.40 -32.55 3.10
N ARG A 39 16.70 -32.76 3.31
CA ARG A 39 17.29 -34.07 3.62
C ARG A 39 16.78 -34.60 4.97
N LEU A 40 16.66 -33.74 5.97
CA LEU A 40 16.18 -34.10 7.30
C LEU A 40 14.68 -34.42 7.32
N GLN A 41 13.88 -33.65 6.58
CA GLN A 41 12.44 -33.91 6.44
C GLN A 41 12.18 -35.24 5.72
N GLN A 42 12.99 -35.57 4.71
CA GLN A 42 12.96 -36.87 4.05
C GLN A 42 13.32 -38.03 5.00
N ALA A 43 14.32 -37.86 5.86
CA ALA A 43 14.69 -38.87 6.86
C ALA A 43 13.58 -39.10 7.91
N ALA A 44 12.95 -38.02 8.40
CA ALA A 44 11.82 -38.10 9.32
C ALA A 44 10.60 -38.79 8.68
N HIS A 45 10.30 -38.48 7.42
CA HIS A 45 9.23 -39.14 6.67
C HIS A 45 9.53 -40.61 6.32
N ALA A 46 10.79 -40.96 6.08
CA ALA A 46 11.22 -42.34 5.86
C ALA A 46 11.07 -43.19 7.13
N GLN A 47 11.36 -42.61 8.30
CA GLN A 47 11.13 -43.25 9.59
C GLN A 47 9.62 -43.49 9.83
N ALA A 48 8.77 -42.52 9.47
CA ALA A 48 7.31 -42.59 9.59
C ALA A 48 6.65 -43.60 8.62
N ARG A 49 7.28 -43.92 7.48
CA ARG A 49 6.77 -44.88 6.48
C ARG A 49 7.26 -46.32 6.69
N SER A 50 8.05 -46.59 7.73
CA SER A 50 8.40 -47.95 8.10
C SER A 50 7.15 -48.67 8.64
N PRO A 51 6.73 -49.82 8.09
CA PRO A 51 5.49 -50.50 8.48
C PRO A 51 5.48 -50.99 9.95
N ALA A 52 6.63 -50.96 10.63
CA ALA A 52 6.76 -51.19 12.07
C ALA A 52 6.40 -49.95 12.94
N GLY A 53 6.27 -48.75 12.35
CA GLY A 53 5.96 -47.51 13.06
C GLY A 53 4.47 -47.17 13.16
N SER A 54 3.64 -47.75 12.28
CA SER A 54 2.20 -47.43 12.21
C SER A 54 1.36 -47.97 13.36
N GLN A 55 1.88 -48.92 14.15
CA GLN A 55 1.22 -49.48 15.35
C GLN A 55 1.62 -48.77 16.66
N ALA A 56 2.64 -47.89 16.63
CA ALA A 56 3.07 -47.15 17.83
C ALA A 56 2.38 -45.78 17.96
N SER A 57 1.79 -45.28 16.87
CA SER A 57 1.11 -43.98 16.84
C SER A 57 -0.22 -43.94 17.59
N SER A 58 -0.84 -45.09 17.88
CA SER A 58 -2.15 -45.18 18.55
C SER A 58 -2.07 -45.35 20.06
N GLN A 59 -0.88 -45.60 20.61
CA GLN A 59 -0.68 -45.90 22.03
C GLN A 59 0.15 -44.81 22.74
N GLY A 60 -0.15 -43.52 22.52
CA GLY A 60 0.29 -42.40 23.38
C GLY A 60 1.79 -42.29 23.70
N ARG A 61 2.65 -43.00 22.97
CA ARG A 61 4.08 -43.12 23.24
C ARG A 61 4.80 -42.84 21.94
N LEU A 62 4.83 -41.54 21.62
CA LEU A 62 5.90 -41.00 20.81
C LEU A 62 7.20 -41.52 21.44
N LEU A 63 7.82 -42.51 20.79
CA LEU A 63 9.20 -42.88 21.07
C LEU A 63 10.02 -41.68 20.64
N LEU A 64 10.11 -40.70 21.56
CA LEU A 64 11.01 -39.57 21.49
C LEU A 64 12.42 -40.16 21.61
N ASP A 65 12.94 -40.65 20.49
CA ASP A 65 14.34 -41.03 20.39
C ASP A 65 15.17 -39.79 20.77
N PRO A 66 16.15 -39.88 21.69
CA PRO A 66 16.94 -38.74 22.15
C PRO A 66 17.55 -37.92 21.00
N GLY A 67 17.86 -38.56 19.87
CA GLY A 67 18.35 -37.86 18.66
C GLY A 67 17.30 -36.98 17.99
N SER A 68 16.03 -37.40 17.97
CA SER A 68 14.92 -36.61 17.41
C SER A 68 14.61 -35.34 18.22
N LEU A 69 14.75 -35.40 19.55
CA LEU A 69 14.61 -34.24 20.43
C LEU A 69 15.77 -33.26 20.29
N GLN A 70 17.00 -33.77 20.18
CA GLN A 70 18.18 -32.94 19.91
C GLN A 70 18.08 -32.24 18.54
N LEU A 71 17.54 -32.93 17.54
CA LEU A 71 17.30 -32.35 16.22
C LEU A 71 16.24 -31.25 16.26
N LEU A 72 15.13 -31.47 16.97
CA LEU A 72 14.09 -30.46 17.14
C LEU A 72 14.61 -29.22 17.88
N SER A 73 15.44 -29.42 18.92
CA SER A 73 16.10 -28.32 19.64
C SER A 73 16.94 -27.47 18.69
N ARG A 74 17.83 -28.09 17.91
CA ARG A 74 18.68 -27.37 16.95
C ARG A 74 17.86 -26.62 15.90
N HIS A 75 16.80 -27.23 15.40
CA HIS A 75 15.89 -26.57 14.46
C HIS A 75 15.21 -25.36 15.10
N PHE A 76 14.75 -25.48 16.35
CA PHE A 76 14.17 -24.36 17.09
C PHE A 76 15.16 -23.22 17.26
N ASP A 77 16.43 -23.52 17.57
CA ASP A 77 17.49 -22.52 17.71
C ASP A 77 17.75 -21.76 16.40
N LEU A 78 17.83 -22.48 15.27
CA LEU A 78 18.01 -21.87 13.95
C LEU A 78 16.81 -21.01 13.54
N VAL A 79 15.58 -21.46 13.80
CA VAL A 79 14.37 -20.68 13.52
C VAL A 79 14.31 -19.43 14.38
N MET A 80 14.65 -19.52 15.67
CA MET A 80 14.71 -18.36 16.56
C MET A 80 15.76 -17.35 16.10
N GLN A 81 16.93 -17.82 15.64
CA GLN A 81 17.96 -16.96 15.08
C GLN A 81 17.50 -16.27 13.79
N ALA A 82 16.86 -17.01 12.88
CA ALA A 82 16.32 -16.45 11.64
C ALA A 82 15.19 -15.43 11.89
N ILE A 83 14.32 -15.70 12.87
CA ILE A 83 13.27 -14.76 13.29
C ILE A 83 13.90 -13.48 13.85
N ALA A 84 14.91 -13.59 14.71
CA ALA A 84 15.61 -12.42 15.26
C ALA A 84 16.23 -11.56 14.15
N GLN A 85 16.95 -12.18 13.21
CA GLN A 85 17.52 -11.47 12.07
C GLN A 85 16.45 -10.79 11.20
N ARG A 86 15.31 -11.46 10.98
CA ARG A 86 14.22 -10.90 10.19
C ARG A 86 13.52 -9.75 10.89
N LEU A 87 13.38 -9.80 12.21
CA LEU A 87 12.85 -8.69 13.01
C LEU A 87 13.77 -7.47 12.90
N ASP A 88 15.09 -7.66 13.01
CA ASP A 88 16.06 -6.56 12.86
C ASP A 88 15.99 -5.93 11.45
N GLN A 89 15.95 -6.76 10.41
CA GLN A 89 15.78 -6.29 9.03
C GLN A 89 14.47 -5.53 8.84
N LEU A 90 13.36 -6.06 9.35
CA LEU A 90 12.05 -5.41 9.23
C LEU A 90 12.03 -4.07 9.98
N ASN A 91 12.68 -3.98 11.14
CA ASN A 91 12.78 -2.74 11.90
C ASN A 91 13.55 -1.66 11.12
N GLN A 92 14.72 -2.02 10.58
CA GLN A 92 15.52 -1.12 9.74
C GLN A 92 14.76 -0.68 8.47
N GLN A 93 14.08 -1.61 7.80
CA GLN A 93 13.28 -1.30 6.61
C GLN A 93 12.11 -0.38 6.96
N THR A 94 11.48 -0.59 8.11
CA THR A 94 10.39 0.26 8.60
C THR A 94 10.89 1.66 8.89
N GLU A 95 12.01 1.80 9.58
CA GLU A 95 12.63 3.11 9.86
C GLU A 95 12.95 3.88 8.56
N ILE A 96 13.59 3.23 7.59
CA ILE A 96 13.89 3.82 6.28
C ILE A 96 12.61 4.22 5.54
N ALA A 97 11.58 3.35 5.55
CA ALA A 97 10.32 3.63 4.90
C ALA A 97 9.60 4.82 5.56
N THR A 98 9.59 4.89 6.88
CA THR A 98 9.01 6.01 7.64
C THR A 98 9.76 7.30 7.37
N GLN A 99 11.10 7.28 7.32
CA GLN A 99 11.92 8.43 6.99
C GLN A 99 11.59 8.93 5.56
N ALA A 100 11.65 8.05 4.57
CA ALA A 100 11.37 8.39 3.18
C ALA A 100 9.92 8.86 2.96
N GLN A 101 8.97 8.36 3.75
CA GLN A 101 7.58 8.81 3.71
C GLN A 101 7.44 10.21 4.32
N THR A 102 8.14 10.47 5.43
CA THR A 102 8.16 11.78 6.09
C THR A 102 8.78 12.83 5.19
N ASP A 103 9.89 12.52 4.52
CA ASP A 103 10.55 13.42 3.58
C ASP A 103 9.67 13.73 2.36
N ARG A 104 8.99 12.71 1.81
CA ARG A 104 8.03 12.89 0.71
C ARG A 104 6.85 13.76 1.13
N ALA A 105 6.28 13.53 2.30
CA ALA A 105 5.19 14.34 2.83
C ALA A 105 5.62 15.79 3.07
N GLY A 106 6.80 16.01 3.64
CA GLY A 106 7.36 17.35 3.86
C GLY A 106 7.59 18.11 2.56
N ASN A 107 8.13 17.44 1.53
CA ASN A 107 8.29 18.04 0.20
C ASN A 107 6.94 18.40 -0.44
N ALA A 108 5.96 17.51 -0.36
CA ALA A 108 4.61 17.76 -0.90
C ALA A 108 3.94 18.95 -0.20
N LEU A 109 4.08 19.06 1.13
CA LEU A 109 3.54 20.18 1.90
C LEU A 109 4.17 21.51 1.47
N ARG A 110 5.51 21.55 1.34
CA ARG A 110 6.22 22.76 0.90
C ARG A 110 5.81 23.21 -0.51
N VAL A 111 5.57 22.27 -1.41
CA VAL A 111 5.07 22.58 -2.76
C VAL A 111 3.64 23.12 -2.69
N ALA A 112 2.78 22.51 -1.86
CA ALA A 112 1.42 22.99 -1.66
C ALA A 112 1.39 24.41 -1.09
N ASP A 113 2.25 24.72 -0.10
CA ASP A 113 2.34 26.06 0.49
C ASP A 113 2.76 27.12 -0.54
N ALA A 114 3.72 26.78 -1.41
CA ALA A 114 4.15 27.67 -2.48
C ALA A 114 3.01 27.95 -3.48
N GLU A 115 2.24 26.92 -3.84
CA GLU A 115 1.12 27.08 -4.75
C GLU A 115 -0.05 27.84 -4.09
N ILE A 116 -0.32 27.62 -2.79
CA ILE A 116 -1.30 28.40 -2.02
C ILE A 116 -0.93 29.89 -2.02
N ALA A 117 0.36 30.21 -1.78
CA ALA A 117 0.83 31.60 -1.82
C ALA A 117 0.63 32.21 -3.22
N ARG A 118 0.93 31.45 -4.27
CA ARG A 118 0.70 31.85 -5.66
C ARG A 118 -0.78 32.10 -5.95
N PHE A 119 -1.68 31.21 -5.50
CA PHE A 119 -3.13 31.40 -5.66
C PHE A 119 -3.63 32.63 -4.93
N ARG A 120 -3.15 32.91 -3.73
CA ARG A 120 -3.49 34.13 -3.00
C ARG A 120 -3.08 35.39 -3.77
N LEU A 121 -1.89 35.37 -4.38
CA LEU A 121 -1.43 36.47 -5.22
C LEU A 121 -2.32 36.64 -6.47
N MET A 122 -2.68 35.55 -7.13
CA MET A 122 -3.58 35.60 -8.28
C MET A 122 -4.96 36.16 -7.91
N MET A 123 -5.52 35.77 -6.76
CA MET A 123 -6.79 36.34 -6.29
C MET A 123 -6.68 37.84 -6.06
N GLN A 124 -5.61 38.32 -5.42
CA GLN A 124 -5.39 39.75 -5.24
C GLN A 124 -5.26 40.50 -6.59
N GLN A 125 -4.62 39.88 -7.59
CA GLN A 125 -4.52 40.46 -8.93
C GLN A 125 -5.89 40.53 -9.63
N ILE A 126 -6.75 39.54 -9.43
CA ILE A 126 -8.13 39.54 -9.95
C ILE A 126 -8.92 40.70 -9.31
N ASP A 127 -8.88 40.83 -7.98
CA ASP A 127 -9.56 41.93 -7.28
C ASP A 127 -9.06 43.31 -7.76
N GLN A 128 -7.76 43.43 -8.03
CA GLN A 128 -7.19 44.65 -8.61
C GLN A 128 -7.73 44.93 -10.01
N LEU A 129 -7.83 43.90 -10.87
CA LEU A 129 -8.40 44.05 -12.21
C LEU A 129 -9.87 44.45 -12.16
N GLU A 130 -10.65 43.91 -11.22
CA GLU A 130 -12.04 44.31 -11.02
C GLU A 130 -12.17 45.80 -10.68
N MET A 131 -11.32 46.32 -9.79
CA MET A 131 -11.27 47.77 -9.52
C MET A 131 -10.88 48.59 -10.75
N GLU A 132 -9.93 48.11 -11.57
CA GLU A 132 -9.57 48.80 -12.82
C GLU A 132 -10.73 48.78 -13.84
N PHE A 133 -11.50 47.70 -13.93
CA PHE A 133 -12.68 47.63 -14.78
C PHE A 133 -13.78 48.59 -14.32
N GLU A 134 -13.99 48.76 -13.02
CA GLU A 134 -14.94 49.73 -12.49
C GLU A 134 -14.54 51.17 -12.86
N LYS A 135 -13.24 51.51 -12.79
CA LYS A 135 -12.74 52.81 -13.26
C LYS A 135 -13.02 53.03 -14.74
N ILE A 136 -12.78 52.01 -15.58
CA ILE A 136 -13.05 52.07 -17.02
C ILE A 136 -14.54 52.30 -17.28
N GLN A 137 -15.43 51.64 -16.52
CA GLN A 137 -16.87 51.84 -16.63
C GLN A 137 -17.25 53.29 -16.30
N ARG A 138 -16.71 53.85 -15.20
CA ARG A 138 -16.95 55.25 -14.85
C ARG A 138 -16.48 56.22 -15.94
N ILE A 139 -15.31 55.97 -16.55
CA ILE A 139 -14.82 56.78 -17.67
C ILE A 139 -15.77 56.69 -18.86
N ARG A 140 -16.27 55.49 -19.18
CA ARG A 140 -17.25 55.28 -20.26
C ARG A 140 -18.52 56.11 -20.03
N ASP A 141 -19.03 56.15 -18.80
CA ASP A 141 -20.23 56.93 -18.46
C ASP A 141 -20.00 58.44 -18.59
N ILE A 142 -18.81 58.90 -18.18
CA ILE A 142 -18.38 60.29 -18.37
C ILE A 142 -18.34 60.63 -19.87
N VAL A 143 -17.66 59.82 -20.69
CA VAL A 143 -17.58 60.02 -22.15
C VAL A 143 -18.97 60.03 -22.79
N ARG A 144 -19.87 59.13 -22.36
CA ARG A 144 -21.27 59.12 -22.83
C ARG A 144 -21.99 60.43 -22.52
N THR A 145 -21.78 60.96 -21.31
CA THR A 145 -22.34 62.25 -20.89
C THR A 145 -21.79 63.42 -21.72
N TRP A 146 -20.48 63.46 -21.97
CA TRP A 146 -19.87 64.49 -22.82
C TRP A 146 -20.41 64.42 -24.25
N ARG A 147 -20.54 63.22 -24.82
CA ARG A 147 -21.11 63.03 -26.15
C ARG A 147 -22.53 63.58 -26.24
N ALA A 148 -23.39 63.27 -25.27
CA ALA A 148 -24.76 63.79 -25.23
C ALA A 148 -24.80 65.34 -25.15
N ARG A 149 -23.88 65.96 -24.38
CA ARG A 149 -23.78 67.42 -24.30
C ARG A 149 -23.33 68.05 -25.62
N VAL A 150 -22.41 67.42 -26.34
CA VAL A 150 -21.98 67.88 -27.67
C VAL A 150 -23.13 67.77 -28.67
N GLU A 151 -23.85 66.65 -28.68
CA GLU A 151 -25.02 66.46 -29.55
C GLU A 151 -26.14 67.48 -29.26
N ASP A 152 -26.40 67.82 -27.99
CA ASP A 152 -27.36 68.88 -27.64
C ASP A 152 -26.91 70.27 -28.12
N MET A 153 -25.62 70.58 -27.96
CA MET A 153 -25.07 71.86 -28.39
C MET A 153 -25.09 72.01 -29.91
N GLU A 154 -24.79 70.94 -30.65
CA GLU A 154 -24.86 70.88 -32.11
C GLU A 154 -26.29 71.16 -32.60
N ARG A 155 -27.30 70.55 -31.97
CA ARG A 155 -28.72 70.82 -32.28
C ARG A 155 -29.19 72.24 -32.00
N ARG A 156 -28.49 72.97 -31.12
CA ARG A 156 -28.81 74.35 -30.75
C ARG A 156 -28.07 75.38 -31.62
N LEU A 157 -26.98 74.97 -32.26
CA LEU A 157 -26.13 75.83 -33.10
C LEU A 157 -26.37 75.64 -34.60
N GLY A 158 -26.81 74.45 -35.02
CA GLY A 158 -27.34 74.19 -36.37
C GLY A 158 -28.81 74.52 -36.48
#